data_AF-A0A1I8HD48-F1
#
_entry.id   AF-A0A1I8HD48-F1
#
_cell.length_a   1.000
_cell.length_b   1.000
_cell.length_c   1.000
_cell.angle_alpha   90.00
_cell.angle_beta   90.00
_cell.angle_gamma   90.00
#
_symmetry.space_group_name_H-M   'P 1'
#
loop_
_entity.id
_entity.type
_entity.pdbx_description
1 polymer ?
#
loop_
_entity_poly.entity_id
_entity_poly.type
_entity_poly.pdbx_seq_one_letter_code
_entity_poly.pdbx_strand_id
1 'polypeptide(L)'
;LLFHLLGLAFKTALVAGAADAGQLLYVCRLLLGVSFMFCGLKFVLKLRAYQKFGPFINMMKALFWADLLPSLLPCSSFCGVFFHALLTPGNQLYTASGSVLRVNQTQLYWDIYLRPLLLAFGELRYDSLAGCLDGEDNSQGCPHPNGLRAYTGGLMHVYLIVVNLLLINLLIAKFSLTVSVKDANGFVTWRRYRYQLLLEFEVINTLPPPVNVPSILLDWLLRCLAARPAAAAGRSNATADEDDGVELRATAAGADGPRYLQDAAASAFKLVQAVALRTPQRRRETLRRERGAGVFTEE
;
A
#
# COMPACT_ATOMS: atom_id res chain seq x y z
N LEU A 1 -7.78 -6.85 -7.36
CA LEU A 1 -8.31 -7.83 -8.32
C LEU A 1 -9.45 -7.22 -9.14
N LEU A 2 -10.52 -6.69 -8.53
CA LEU A 2 -11.58 -5.95 -9.23
C LEU A 2 -11.06 -4.79 -10.10
N PHE A 3 -10.18 -3.93 -9.58
CA PHE A 3 -9.60 -2.82 -10.35
C PHE A 3 -8.74 -3.30 -11.55
N HIS A 4 -8.07 -4.44 -11.40
CA HIS A 4 -7.28 -5.07 -12.46
C HIS A 4 -8.16 -5.70 -13.54
N LEU A 5 -9.26 -6.36 -13.13
CA LEU A 5 -10.26 -6.91 -14.04
C LEU A 5 -11.03 -5.81 -14.76
N LEU A 6 -11.35 -4.70 -14.08
CA LEU A 6 -11.96 -3.52 -14.68
C LEU A 6 -11.00 -2.88 -15.71
N GLY A 7 -9.70 -2.78 -15.39
CA GLY A 7 -8.68 -2.30 -16.32
C GLY A 7 -8.48 -3.22 -17.54
N LEU A 8 -8.57 -4.55 -17.34
CA LEU A 8 -8.51 -5.53 -18.44
C LEU A 8 -9.78 -5.47 -19.31
N ALA A 9 -10.96 -5.37 -18.70
CA ALA A 9 -12.25 -5.25 -19.38
C ALA A 9 -12.34 -3.93 -20.17
N PHE A 10 -11.84 -2.83 -19.59
CA PHE A 10 -11.72 -1.54 -20.26
C PHE A 10 -10.78 -1.64 -21.46
N LYS A 11 -9.62 -2.30 -21.33
CA LYS A 11 -8.69 -2.58 -22.45
C LYS A 11 -9.36 -3.38 -23.56
N THR A 12 -10.13 -4.42 -23.24
CA THR A 12 -10.82 -5.24 -24.26
C THR A 12 -11.96 -4.49 -24.94
N ALA A 13 -12.69 -3.64 -24.20
CA ALA A 13 -13.77 -2.81 -24.75
C ALA A 13 -13.23 -1.70 -25.67
N LEU A 14 -12.05 -1.15 -25.37
CA LEU A 14 -11.44 -0.08 -26.16
C LEU A 14 -10.75 -0.57 -27.44
N VAL A 15 -10.18 -1.78 -27.42
CA VAL A 15 -9.61 -2.44 -28.62
C VAL A 15 -10.69 -2.70 -29.68
N ALA A 16 -11.96 -2.82 -29.28
CA ALA A 16 -13.06 -3.03 -30.21
C ALA A 16 -13.54 -1.75 -30.93
N GLY A 17 -13.05 -0.55 -30.57
CA GLY A 17 -13.77 0.70 -30.87
C GLY A 17 -13.04 1.87 -31.54
N ALA A 18 -11.71 1.92 -31.73
CA ALA A 18 -11.10 3.16 -32.25
C ALA A 18 -9.79 3.00 -33.05
N ALA A 19 -9.72 3.77 -34.14
CA ALA A 19 -8.64 3.85 -35.13
C ALA A 19 -7.37 4.63 -34.66
N ASP A 20 -7.36 5.20 -33.45
CA ASP A 20 -6.19 5.82 -32.78
C ASP A 20 -5.57 4.91 -31.70
N ALA A 21 -5.59 3.60 -31.96
CA ALA A 21 -5.38 2.54 -30.98
C ALA A 21 -3.98 2.51 -30.31
N GLY A 22 -2.94 3.08 -30.93
CA GLY A 22 -1.55 2.91 -30.47
C GLY A 22 -1.25 3.55 -29.11
N GLN A 23 -1.52 4.86 -28.99
CA GLN A 23 -1.19 5.62 -27.77
C GLN A 23 -2.07 5.21 -26.59
N LEU A 24 -3.36 4.98 -26.83
CA LEU A 24 -4.29 4.59 -25.77
C LEU A 24 -4.00 3.18 -25.25
N LEU A 25 -3.63 2.25 -26.13
CA LEU A 25 -3.23 0.90 -25.76
C LEU A 25 -1.90 0.88 -25.00
N TYR A 26 -0.97 1.79 -25.31
CA TYR A 26 0.25 2.01 -24.51
C TYR A 26 -0.09 2.49 -23.09
N VAL A 27 -0.94 3.51 -22.95
CA VAL A 27 -1.36 4.03 -21.64
C VAL A 27 -2.08 2.96 -20.82
N CYS A 28 -2.98 2.18 -21.42
CA CYS A 28 -3.64 1.07 -20.74
C CYS A 28 -2.64 0.00 -20.26
N ARG A 29 -1.61 -0.34 -21.07
CA ARG A 29 -0.56 -1.28 -20.67
C ARG A 29 0.28 -0.74 -19.51
N LEU A 30 0.64 0.55 -19.54
CA LEU A 30 1.38 1.21 -18.47
C LEU A 30 0.58 1.20 -17.15
N LEU A 31 -0.70 1.58 -17.20
CA LEU A 31 -1.59 1.57 -16.04
C LEU A 31 -1.76 0.16 -15.45
N LEU A 32 -1.86 -0.86 -16.30
CA LEU A 32 -1.90 -2.26 -15.85
C LEU A 32 -0.60 -2.66 -15.13
N GLY A 33 0.56 -2.29 -15.70
CA GLY A 33 1.86 -2.54 -15.09
C GLY A 33 2.03 -1.87 -13.73
N VAL A 34 1.68 -0.58 -13.63
CA VAL A 34 1.69 0.17 -12.38
C VAL A 34 0.75 -0.46 -11.35
N SER A 35 -0.46 -0.83 -11.77
CA SER A 35 -1.42 -1.52 -10.91
C SER A 35 -0.89 -2.86 -10.41
N PHE A 36 -0.12 -3.58 -11.23
CA PHE A 36 0.45 -4.88 -10.87
C PHE A 36 1.56 -4.70 -9.83
N MET A 37 2.41 -3.68 -9.99
CA MET A 37 3.39 -3.29 -8.98
C MET A 37 2.74 -2.98 -7.62
N PHE A 38 1.65 -2.20 -7.60
CA PHE A 38 0.91 -1.93 -6.37
C PHE A 38 0.27 -3.19 -5.75
N CYS A 39 -0.19 -4.13 -6.58
CA CYS A 39 -0.68 -5.42 -6.11
C CYS A 39 0.43 -6.24 -5.44
N GLY A 40 1.64 -6.25 -6.03
CA GLY A 40 2.83 -6.86 -5.44
C GLY A 40 3.21 -6.23 -4.09
N LEU A 41 3.21 -4.90 -4.00
CA LEU A 41 3.44 -4.20 -2.73
C LEU A 41 2.39 -4.56 -1.67
N LYS A 42 1.10 -4.60 -2.05
CA LYS A 42 0.03 -5.06 -1.15
C LYS A 42 0.20 -6.50 -0.72
N PHE A 43 0.69 -7.38 -1.60
CA PHE A 43 1.00 -8.76 -1.26
C PHE A 43 2.13 -8.83 -0.22
N VAL A 44 3.24 -8.11 -0.41
CA VAL A 44 4.32 -8.02 0.58
C VAL A 44 3.80 -7.50 1.92
N LEU A 45 2.92 -6.48 1.91
CA LEU A 45 2.30 -5.98 3.15
C LEU A 45 1.40 -7.02 3.85
N LYS A 46 0.76 -7.94 3.11
CA LYS A 46 0.00 -9.06 3.69
C LYS A 46 0.90 -10.12 4.31
N LEU A 47 2.12 -10.32 3.79
CA LEU A 47 3.12 -11.22 4.40
C LEU A 47 3.49 -10.79 5.83
N ARG A 48 3.18 -9.54 6.22
CA ARG A 48 3.29 -9.07 7.61
C ARG A 48 2.51 -9.92 8.62
N ALA A 49 1.44 -10.60 8.19
CA ALA A 49 0.66 -11.48 9.05
C ALA A 49 1.45 -12.74 9.49
N TYR A 50 2.45 -13.17 8.71
CA TYR A 50 3.24 -14.35 9.00
C TYR A 50 4.26 -14.08 10.12
N GLN A 51 4.48 -15.07 11.00
CA GLN A 51 5.32 -14.89 12.19
C GLN A 51 6.79 -14.60 11.87
N LYS A 52 7.34 -15.20 10.81
CA LYS A 52 8.74 -15.00 10.42
C LYS A 52 8.96 -13.69 9.65
N PHE A 53 8.01 -13.28 8.81
CA PHE A 53 8.13 -12.09 7.95
C PHE A 53 7.58 -10.81 8.59
N GLY A 54 6.66 -10.93 9.55
CA GLY A 54 5.97 -9.81 10.20
C GLY A 54 6.89 -8.78 10.86
N PRO A 55 7.73 -9.20 11.82
CA PRO A 55 8.70 -8.30 12.46
C PRO A 55 9.69 -7.73 11.46
N PHE A 56 10.19 -8.54 10.52
CA PHE A 56 11.15 -8.14 9.49
C PHE A 56 10.60 -7.00 8.61
N ILE A 57 9.37 -7.12 8.09
CA ILE A 57 8.75 -6.07 7.25
C ILE A 57 8.52 -4.78 8.05
N ASN A 58 8.13 -4.89 9.33
CA ASN A 58 7.92 -3.73 10.19
C ASN A 58 9.23 -3.03 10.58
N MET A 59 10.33 -3.77 10.62
CA MET A 59 11.67 -3.23 10.84
C MET A 59 12.22 -2.59 9.56
N MET A 60 12.08 -3.26 8.41
CA MET A 60 12.55 -2.77 7.10
C MET A 60 11.94 -1.42 6.71
N LYS A 61 10.64 -1.22 6.96
CA LYS A 61 10.03 0.11 6.71
C LYS A 61 10.68 1.20 7.59
N ALA A 62 10.98 0.89 8.85
CA ALA A 62 11.57 1.86 9.78
C ALA A 62 13.01 2.17 9.36
N LEU A 63 13.74 1.14 8.95
CA LEU A 63 15.09 1.23 8.40
C LEU A 63 15.15 2.18 7.19
N PHE A 64 14.19 2.05 6.27
CA PHE A 64 14.11 2.92 5.10
C PHE A 64 13.86 4.39 5.49
N TRP A 65 12.85 4.64 6.32
CA TRP A 65 12.42 6.01 6.65
C TRP A 65 13.32 6.71 7.68
N ALA A 66 13.90 5.98 8.63
CA ALA A 66 14.69 6.56 9.72
C ALA A 66 16.19 6.61 9.41
N ASP A 67 16.72 5.65 8.64
CA ASP A 67 18.16 5.52 8.44
C ASP A 67 18.59 5.79 6.99
N LEU A 68 17.95 5.16 6.01
CA LEU A 68 18.36 5.29 4.60
C LEU A 68 18.02 6.67 4.02
N LEU A 69 16.77 7.10 4.13
CA LEU A 69 16.32 8.34 3.50
C LEU A 69 17.03 9.58 4.08
N PRO A 70 17.19 9.73 5.41
CA PRO A 70 17.86 10.89 6.00
C PRO A 70 19.37 10.93 5.77
N SER A 71 20.01 9.78 5.54
CA SER A 71 21.46 9.74 5.23
C SER A 71 21.74 10.08 3.76
N LEU A 72 20.87 9.65 2.84
CA LEU A 72 21.09 9.77 1.41
C LEU A 72 20.68 11.13 0.82
N LEU A 73 19.50 11.65 1.19
CA LEU A 73 18.93 12.85 0.56
C LEU A 73 19.77 14.13 0.73
N PRO A 74 20.30 14.46 1.94
CA PRO A 74 21.10 15.68 2.11
C PRO A 74 22.46 15.59 1.40
N CYS A 75 23.04 14.39 1.34
CA CYS A 75 24.31 14.17 0.67
C CYS A 75 24.16 14.36 -0.84
N SER A 76 23.11 13.80 -1.45
CA SER A 76 22.84 13.96 -2.87
C SER A 76 22.46 15.40 -3.24
N SER A 77 21.69 16.11 -2.41
CA SER A 77 21.26 17.47 -2.75
C SER A 77 22.43 18.47 -2.72
N PHE A 78 23.27 18.43 -1.68
CA PHE A 78 24.39 19.36 -1.53
C PHE A 78 25.46 19.14 -2.61
N CYS A 79 25.91 17.90 -2.77
CA CYS A 79 26.89 17.56 -3.81
C CYS A 79 26.30 17.67 -5.22
N GLY A 80 25.00 17.41 -5.38
CA GLY A 80 24.29 17.52 -6.65
C GLY A 80 24.26 18.93 -7.20
N VAL A 81 23.93 19.93 -6.36
CA VAL A 81 23.95 21.34 -6.75
C VAL A 81 25.38 21.75 -7.15
N PHE A 82 26.39 21.29 -6.40
CA PHE A 82 27.79 21.55 -6.73
C PHE A 82 28.20 20.95 -8.08
N PHE A 83 27.90 19.67 -8.33
CA PHE A 83 28.19 19.03 -9.61
C PHE A 83 27.45 19.69 -10.76
N HIS A 84 26.18 20.03 -10.59
CA HIS A 84 25.40 20.72 -11.61
C HIS A 84 26.00 22.10 -11.95
N ALA A 85 26.39 22.88 -10.94
CA ALA A 85 27.03 24.18 -11.14
C ALA A 85 28.37 24.06 -11.88
N LEU A 86 29.12 22.98 -11.64
CA LEU A 86 30.42 22.74 -12.25
C LEU A 86 30.33 22.20 -13.68
N LEU A 87 29.38 21.31 -13.96
CA LEU A 87 29.22 20.66 -15.27
C LEU A 87 28.43 21.52 -16.27
N THR A 88 27.41 22.26 -15.82
CA THR A 88 26.50 23.01 -16.70
C THR A 88 26.36 24.46 -16.23
N PRO A 89 27.39 25.31 -16.43
CA PRO A 89 27.28 26.72 -16.13
C PRO A 89 26.14 27.34 -16.96
N GLY A 90 25.23 28.06 -16.29
CA GLY A 90 24.10 28.72 -16.96
C GLY A 90 23.03 27.77 -17.53
N ASN A 91 23.00 26.49 -17.10
CA ASN A 91 22.06 25.46 -17.58
C ASN A 91 22.16 25.19 -19.09
N GLN A 92 23.39 25.26 -19.61
CA GLN A 92 23.73 25.06 -21.02
C GLN A 92 24.61 23.83 -21.20
N LEU A 93 24.31 23.05 -22.23
CA LEU A 93 25.13 21.97 -22.77
C LEU A 93 25.68 22.41 -24.13
N TYR A 94 26.84 21.90 -24.49
CA TYR A 94 27.56 22.24 -25.72
C TYR A 94 27.67 21.01 -26.60
N THR A 95 27.30 21.07 -27.88
CA THR A 95 27.59 19.99 -28.83
C THR A 95 29.00 20.14 -29.40
N ALA A 96 29.59 19.08 -29.97
CA ALA A 96 30.89 19.21 -30.64
C ALA A 96 30.80 20.14 -31.87
N SER A 97 29.60 20.28 -32.45
CA SER A 97 29.23 21.26 -33.49
C SER A 97 29.18 22.73 -32.99
N GLY A 98 29.34 22.98 -31.68
CA GLY A 98 29.33 24.32 -31.09
C GLY A 98 27.93 24.92 -30.86
N SER A 99 26.87 24.14 -31.08
CA SER A 99 25.51 24.56 -30.74
C SER A 99 25.25 24.44 -29.25
N VAL A 100 24.47 25.38 -28.71
CA VAL A 100 24.13 25.44 -27.27
C VAL A 100 22.75 24.84 -27.05
N LEU A 101 22.68 23.75 -26.29
CA LEU A 101 21.44 23.10 -25.88
C LEU A 101 21.05 23.55 -24.47
N ARG A 102 19.86 24.14 -24.33
CA ARG A 102 19.33 24.52 -23.01
C ARG A 102 18.69 23.32 -22.32
N VAL A 103 19.03 23.15 -21.04
CA VAL A 103 18.45 22.09 -20.21
C VAL A 103 17.05 22.51 -19.75
N ASN A 104 16.07 21.62 -19.91
CA ASN A 104 14.70 21.84 -19.42
C ASN A 104 14.65 21.85 -17.89
N GLN A 105 13.66 22.53 -17.30
CA GLN A 105 13.47 22.61 -15.84
C GLN A 105 13.32 21.23 -15.17
N THR A 106 12.72 20.27 -15.87
CA THR A 106 12.57 18.90 -15.37
C THR A 106 13.89 18.14 -15.40
N GLN A 107 14.66 18.27 -16.47
CA GLN A 107 15.98 17.66 -16.62
C GLN A 107 16.96 18.23 -15.58
N LEU A 108 16.88 19.54 -15.31
CA LEU A 108 17.63 20.20 -14.24
C LEU A 108 17.43 19.53 -12.88
N TYR A 109 16.18 19.25 -12.49
CA TYR A 109 15.89 18.56 -11.24
C TYR A 109 16.47 17.14 -11.22
N TRP A 110 16.31 16.40 -12.31
CA TRP A 110 16.88 15.04 -12.43
C TRP A 110 18.40 15.05 -12.36
N ASP A 111 19.07 16.00 -13.01
CA ASP A 111 20.53 16.10 -12.96
C ASP A 111 21.05 16.48 -11.58
N ILE A 112 20.36 17.37 -10.86
CA ILE A 112 20.78 17.76 -9.49
C ILE A 112 20.62 16.60 -8.51
N TYR A 113 19.47 15.92 -8.48
CA TYR A 113 19.21 14.91 -7.45
C TYR A 113 19.64 13.50 -7.86
N LEU A 114 19.45 13.11 -9.12
CA LEU A 114 19.61 11.72 -9.55
C LEU A 114 21.05 11.40 -9.94
N ARG A 115 21.80 12.32 -10.56
CA ARG A 115 23.21 12.10 -10.92
C ARG A 115 24.09 11.73 -9.71
N PRO A 116 24.13 12.51 -8.60
CA PRO A 116 24.92 12.15 -7.42
C PRO A 116 24.35 10.92 -6.69
N LEU A 117 23.04 10.70 -6.73
CA LEU A 117 22.39 9.53 -6.15
C LEU A 117 22.85 8.24 -6.85
N LEU A 118 22.79 8.22 -8.19
CA LEU A 118 23.27 7.10 -9.01
C LEU A 118 24.77 6.88 -8.80
N LEU A 119 25.53 7.96 -8.71
CA LEU A 119 26.95 7.89 -8.42
C LEU A 119 27.23 7.25 -7.04
N ALA A 120 26.41 7.54 -6.02
CA ALA A 120 26.52 6.90 -4.71
C ALA A 120 26.25 5.38 -4.74
N PHE A 121 25.53 4.88 -5.74
CA PHE A 121 25.34 3.44 -5.97
C PHE A 121 26.39 2.82 -6.90
N GLY A 122 27.35 3.62 -7.39
CA GLY A 122 28.39 3.14 -8.30
C GLY A 122 28.04 3.26 -9.79
N GLU A 123 26.99 3.98 -10.15
CA GLU A 123 26.63 4.21 -11.55
C GLU A 123 27.28 5.52 -12.05
N LEU A 124 28.46 5.40 -12.68
CA LEU A 124 29.31 6.54 -13.04
C LEU A 124 28.92 7.20 -14.37
N ARG A 125 28.22 6.49 -15.27
CA ARG A 125 27.97 6.90 -16.67
C ARG A 125 29.23 7.42 -17.37
N TYR A 126 30.35 6.73 -17.19
CA TYR A 126 31.66 7.16 -17.69
C TYR A 126 31.69 7.27 -19.22
N ASP A 127 31.06 6.32 -19.92
CA ASP A 127 31.08 6.26 -21.39
C ASP A 127 30.50 7.51 -22.05
N SER A 128 29.40 8.06 -21.51
CA SER A 128 28.81 9.29 -22.05
C SER A 128 29.68 10.53 -21.80
N LEU A 129 30.50 10.50 -20.74
CA LEU A 129 31.41 11.59 -20.40
C LEU A 129 32.74 11.49 -21.16
N ALA A 130 33.21 10.27 -21.42
CA ALA A 130 34.42 10.01 -22.19
C ALA A 130 34.26 10.46 -23.65
N GLY A 131 33.12 10.14 -24.29
CA GLY A 131 32.83 10.63 -25.65
C GLY A 131 32.87 12.16 -25.77
N CYS A 132 32.51 12.89 -24.71
CA CYS A 132 32.62 14.35 -24.68
C CYS A 132 34.06 14.88 -24.51
N LEU A 133 34.98 14.09 -23.96
CA LEU A 133 36.40 14.45 -23.86
C LEU A 133 37.13 14.19 -25.19
N ASP A 134 36.72 13.14 -25.90
CA ASP A 134 37.30 12.73 -27.17
C ASP A 134 36.73 13.51 -28.38
N GLY A 135 35.75 14.39 -28.13
CA GLY A 135 35.13 15.24 -29.16
C GLY A 135 34.14 14.50 -30.05
N GLU A 136 33.61 13.37 -29.58
CA GLU A 136 32.60 12.60 -30.30
C GLU A 136 31.23 13.28 -30.22
N ASP A 137 30.52 13.31 -31.35
CA ASP A 137 29.23 14.00 -31.47
C ASP A 137 28.13 13.27 -30.69
N ASN A 138 27.96 13.66 -29.43
CA ASN A 138 26.82 13.23 -28.62
C ASN A 138 25.61 14.12 -28.90
N SER A 139 24.57 13.53 -29.50
CA SER A 139 23.26 14.18 -29.73
C SER A 139 22.60 14.69 -28.44
N GLN A 140 23.04 14.19 -27.27
CA GLN A 140 22.59 14.58 -25.94
C GLN A 140 23.21 15.91 -25.44
N GLY A 141 24.23 16.45 -26.11
CA GLY A 141 24.99 17.62 -25.65
C GLY A 141 25.98 17.30 -24.52
N CYS A 142 27.13 17.98 -24.52
CA CYS A 142 28.23 17.77 -23.59
C CYS A 142 28.31 18.87 -22.50
N PRO A 143 28.73 18.51 -21.28
CA PRO A 143 29.04 19.48 -20.22
C PRO A 143 30.20 20.40 -20.57
N HIS A 144 30.36 21.49 -19.83
CA HIS A 144 31.47 22.43 -20.03
C HIS A 144 32.84 21.73 -19.88
N PRO A 145 33.79 21.93 -20.82
CA PRO A 145 35.02 21.13 -20.90
C PRO A 145 35.91 21.22 -19.66
N ASN A 146 36.02 22.40 -19.06
CA ASN A 146 36.83 22.58 -17.84
C ASN A 146 36.20 21.89 -16.62
N GLY A 147 34.87 21.92 -16.52
CA GLY A 147 34.14 21.26 -15.44
C GLY A 147 34.21 19.74 -15.61
N LEU A 148 34.05 19.27 -16.84
CA LEU A 148 34.15 17.86 -17.16
C LEU A 148 35.51 17.27 -16.75
N ARG A 149 36.63 17.93 -17.10
CA ARG A 149 37.98 17.49 -16.71
C ARG A 149 38.19 17.46 -15.20
N ALA A 150 37.70 18.45 -14.46
CA ALA A 150 37.78 18.46 -13.00
C ALA A 150 36.92 17.35 -12.36
N TYR A 151 35.75 17.09 -12.94
CA TYR A 151 34.82 16.07 -12.47
C TYR A 151 35.38 14.66 -12.68
N THR A 152 35.80 14.32 -13.91
CA THR A 152 36.36 13.00 -14.24
C THR A 152 37.75 12.79 -13.64
N GLY A 153 38.56 13.85 -13.56
CA GLY A 153 39.93 13.77 -13.07
C GLY A 153 40.07 13.47 -11.57
N GLY A 154 39.06 13.77 -10.75
CA GLY A 154 39.19 13.49 -9.31
C GLY A 154 37.93 13.66 -8.47
N LEU A 155 37.08 14.66 -8.75
CA LEU A 155 35.92 14.95 -7.87
C LEU A 155 34.95 13.77 -7.75
N MET A 156 34.71 13.06 -8.85
CA MET A 156 33.85 11.87 -8.85
C MET A 156 34.44 10.75 -7.97
N HIS A 157 35.75 10.51 -8.05
CA HIS A 157 36.44 9.49 -7.24
C HIS A 157 36.45 9.85 -5.76
N VAL A 158 36.74 11.11 -5.41
CA VAL A 158 36.69 11.60 -4.04
C VAL A 158 35.27 11.48 -3.48
N TYR A 159 34.25 11.86 -4.26
CA TYR A 159 32.86 11.68 -3.86
C TYR A 159 32.51 10.21 -3.65
N LEU A 160 32.89 9.31 -4.55
CA LEU A 160 32.68 7.88 -4.39
C LEU A 160 33.35 7.35 -3.12
N ILE A 161 34.57 7.76 -2.81
CA ILE A 161 35.26 7.33 -1.58
C ILE A 161 34.54 7.87 -0.35
N VAL A 162 34.27 9.18 -0.31
CA VAL A 162 33.62 9.83 0.84
C VAL A 162 32.23 9.26 1.05
N VAL A 163 31.41 9.17 0.01
CA VAL A 163 30.04 8.67 0.13
C VAL A 163 30.03 7.17 0.34
N ASN A 164 30.81 6.35 -0.35
CA ASN A 164 30.75 4.90 -0.10
C ASN A 164 31.34 4.53 1.26
N LEU A 165 32.43 5.18 1.69
CA LEU A 165 33.03 4.93 3.00
C LEU A 165 32.19 5.54 4.13
N LEU A 166 31.56 6.70 3.96
CA LEU A 166 30.71 7.27 5.00
C LEU A 166 29.28 6.71 4.94
N LEU A 167 28.60 6.80 3.80
CA LEU A 167 27.23 6.35 3.64
C LEU A 167 27.10 4.87 3.96
N ILE A 168 27.85 3.97 3.33
CA ILE A 168 27.66 2.52 3.56
C ILE A 168 28.05 2.16 4.99
N ASN A 169 29.18 2.64 5.50
CA ASN A 169 29.61 2.25 6.85
C ASN A 169 28.71 2.85 7.94
N LEU A 170 28.29 4.11 7.82
CA LEU A 170 27.35 4.71 8.75
C LEU A 170 25.95 4.12 8.61
N LEU A 171 25.53 3.76 7.39
CA LEU A 171 24.25 3.12 7.14
C LEU A 171 24.22 1.73 7.76
N ILE A 172 25.28 0.93 7.62
CA ILE A 172 25.40 -0.37 8.29
C ILE A 172 25.37 -0.21 9.81
N ALA A 173 26.10 0.77 10.36
CA ALA A 173 26.11 1.02 11.80
C ALA A 173 24.72 1.44 12.33
N LYS A 174 24.06 2.39 11.66
CA LYS A 174 22.69 2.80 12.00
C LYS A 174 21.69 1.69 11.81
N PHE A 175 21.84 0.87 10.77
CA PHE A 175 21.00 -0.29 10.55
C PHE A 175 21.14 -1.29 11.69
N SER A 176 22.36 -1.61 12.12
CA SER A 176 22.59 -2.48 13.28
C SER A 176 21.92 -1.94 14.55
N LEU A 177 22.06 -0.63 14.81
CA LEU A 177 21.43 0.04 15.95
C LEU A 177 19.90 -0.02 15.85
N THR A 178 19.30 0.41 14.74
CA THR A 178 17.85 0.43 14.55
C THR A 178 17.27 -0.98 14.60
N VAL A 179 17.96 -1.97 14.03
CA VAL A 179 17.57 -3.38 14.12
C VAL A 179 17.51 -3.81 15.57
N SER A 180 18.56 -3.59 16.38
CA SER A 180 18.54 -3.99 17.80
C SER A 180 17.42 -3.31 18.60
N VAL A 181 17.21 -2.01 18.42
CA VAL A 181 16.16 -1.24 19.12
C VAL A 181 14.76 -1.65 18.67
N LYS A 182 14.57 -1.88 17.36
CA LYS A 182 13.26 -2.22 16.79
C LYS A 182 12.92 -3.69 16.92
N ASP A 183 13.90 -4.59 17.02
CA ASP A 183 13.65 -6.01 17.24
C ASP A 183 13.06 -6.25 18.64
N ALA A 184 13.61 -5.58 19.67
CA ALA A 184 13.10 -5.63 21.05
C ALA A 184 11.60 -5.26 21.15
N ASN A 185 11.13 -4.29 20.36
CA ASN A 185 9.73 -3.84 20.32
C ASN A 185 8.92 -4.42 19.15
N GLY A 186 9.57 -5.10 18.22
CA GLY A 186 9.02 -5.56 16.95
C GLY A 186 8.05 -6.71 17.15
N PHE A 187 8.39 -7.64 18.04
CA PHE A 187 7.53 -8.78 18.36
C PHE A 187 6.22 -8.35 19.01
N VAL A 188 6.26 -7.38 19.92
CA VAL A 188 5.06 -6.82 20.58
C VAL A 188 4.16 -6.12 19.57
N THR A 189 4.75 -5.30 18.69
CA THR A 189 4.01 -4.60 17.62
C THR A 189 3.37 -5.58 16.64
N TRP A 190 4.09 -6.64 16.26
CA TRP A 190 3.56 -7.71 15.41
C TRP A 190 2.42 -8.45 16.10
N ARG A 191 2.56 -8.79 17.38
CA ARG A 191 1.53 -9.49 18.16
C ARG A 191 0.25 -8.67 18.26
N ARG A 192 0.35 -7.35 18.49
CA ARG A 192 -0.79 -6.43 18.48
C ARG A 192 -1.47 -6.38 17.12
N TYR A 193 -0.70 -6.27 16.04
CA TYR A 193 -1.23 -6.28 14.68
C TYR A 193 -1.94 -7.59 14.33
N ARG A 194 -1.34 -8.74 14.68
CA ARG A 194 -1.94 -10.06 14.46
C ARG A 194 -3.24 -10.22 15.25
N TYR A 195 -3.29 -9.75 16.49
CA TYR A 195 -4.50 -9.81 17.30
C TYR A 195 -5.63 -8.99 16.68
N GLN A 196 -5.36 -7.76 16.24
CA GLN A 196 -6.33 -6.94 15.54
C GLN A 196 -6.81 -7.61 14.24
N LEU A 197 -5.90 -8.22 13.48
CA LEU A 197 -6.24 -8.95 12.27
C LEU A 197 -7.16 -10.14 12.56
N LEU A 198 -6.91 -10.88 13.64
CA LEU A 198 -7.76 -12.01 14.05
C LEU A 198 -9.15 -11.56 14.48
N LEU A 199 -9.27 -10.45 15.22
CA LEU A 199 -10.55 -9.85 15.56
C LEU A 199 -11.33 -9.40 14.31
N GLU A 200 -10.63 -8.85 13.33
CA GLU A 200 -11.24 -8.46 12.05
C GLU A 200 -11.75 -9.68 11.27
N PHE A 201 -10.99 -10.78 11.24
CA PHE A 201 -11.41 -12.03 10.60
C PHE A 201 -12.60 -12.71 11.27
N GLU A 202 -12.83 -12.48 12.56
CA GLU A 202 -14.01 -13.03 13.26
C GLU A 202 -15.32 -12.35 12.80
N VAL A 203 -15.24 -11.08 12.37
CA VAL A 203 -16.39 -10.28 11.92
C VAL A 203 -16.61 -10.40 10.41
N ILE A 204 -15.59 -10.78 9.64
CA ILE A 204 -15.69 -10.94 8.18
C ILE A 204 -16.42 -12.25 7.83
N ASN A 205 -17.24 -12.21 6.78
CA ASN A 205 -17.92 -13.38 6.20
C ASN A 205 -16.95 -14.57 6.03
N THR A 206 -17.41 -15.76 6.41
CA THR A 206 -16.62 -17.00 6.47
C THR A 206 -16.10 -17.52 5.13
N LEU A 207 -16.52 -16.93 4.01
CA LEU A 207 -16.15 -17.36 2.66
C LEU A 207 -14.95 -16.55 2.11
N PRO A 208 -14.01 -17.21 1.42
CA PRO A 208 -12.88 -16.52 0.79
C PRO A 208 -13.40 -15.49 -0.23
N PRO A 209 -12.69 -14.37 -0.42
CA PRO A 209 -13.14 -13.23 -1.22
C PRO A 209 -13.69 -13.56 -2.63
N PRO A 210 -13.18 -14.54 -3.40
CA PRO A 210 -13.80 -14.89 -4.69
C PRO A 210 -15.21 -15.50 -4.56
N VAL A 211 -15.50 -16.20 -3.48
CA VAL A 211 -16.79 -16.91 -3.27
C VAL A 211 -17.78 -16.04 -2.49
N ASN A 212 -17.35 -14.91 -1.94
CA ASN A 212 -18.21 -13.96 -1.20
C ASN A 212 -18.96 -12.96 -2.13
N VAL A 213 -18.61 -12.89 -3.42
CA VAL A 213 -19.29 -12.01 -4.39
C VAL A 213 -20.78 -12.35 -4.55
N PRO A 214 -21.18 -13.63 -4.74
CA PRO A 214 -22.61 -13.97 -4.87
C PRO A 214 -23.41 -13.74 -3.58
N SER A 215 -22.83 -13.97 -2.39
CA SER A 215 -23.51 -13.72 -1.11
C SER A 215 -23.77 -12.23 -0.87
N ILE A 216 -22.80 -11.36 -1.22
CA ILE A 216 -22.99 -9.90 -1.15
C ILE A 216 -24.07 -9.43 -2.14
N LEU A 217 -24.09 -9.98 -3.36
CA LEU A 217 -25.09 -9.64 -4.37
C LEU A 217 -26.50 -10.07 -3.94
N LEU A 218 -26.62 -11.25 -3.32
CA LEU A 218 -27.89 -11.76 -2.80
C LEU A 218 -28.38 -10.93 -1.61
N ASP A 219 -27.50 -10.56 -0.68
CA ASP A 219 -27.84 -9.67 0.44
C ASP A 219 -28.30 -8.30 -0.05
N TRP A 220 -27.65 -7.75 -1.08
CA TRP A 220 -28.07 -6.50 -1.71
C TRP A 220 -29.44 -6.66 -2.38
N LEU A 221 -29.66 -7.74 -3.14
CA LEU A 221 -30.92 -8.05 -3.79
C LEU A 221 -32.07 -8.22 -2.77
N LEU A 222 -31.85 -8.95 -1.68
CA LEU A 222 -32.84 -9.19 -0.63
C LEU A 222 -33.19 -7.88 0.11
N ARG A 223 -32.22 -6.99 0.34
CA ARG A 223 -32.47 -5.65 0.89
C ARG A 223 -33.29 -4.79 -0.08
N CYS A 224 -33.00 -4.86 -1.38
CA CYS A 224 -33.80 -4.16 -2.40
C CYS A 224 -35.22 -4.72 -2.53
N LEU A 225 -35.40 -6.04 -2.38
CA LEU A 225 -36.71 -6.70 -2.41
C LEU A 225 -37.52 -6.41 -1.13
N ALA A 226 -36.87 -6.36 0.04
CA ALA A 226 -37.51 -5.98 1.30
C ALA A 226 -37.85 -4.47 1.38
N ALA A 227 -37.19 -3.64 0.55
CA ALA A 227 -37.51 -2.22 0.41
C ALA A 227 -38.66 -1.94 -0.57
N ARG A 228 -39.31 -2.96 -1.16
CA ARG A 228 -40.55 -2.77 -1.92
C ARG A 228 -41.68 -2.44 -0.93
N PRO A 229 -42.36 -1.28 -1.06
CA PRO A 229 -43.44 -0.91 -0.15
C PRO A 229 -44.61 -1.87 -0.33
N ALA A 230 -45.17 -2.33 0.80
CA ALA A 230 -46.44 -3.04 0.88
C ALA A 230 -47.57 -2.14 0.33
N ALA A 231 -47.80 -2.19 -0.99
CA ALA A 231 -48.80 -1.37 -1.67
C ALA A 231 -49.86 -2.20 -2.41
N ALA A 232 -49.99 -3.50 -2.10
CA ALA A 232 -50.93 -4.38 -2.81
C ALA A 232 -51.58 -5.42 -1.88
N ALA A 233 -52.38 -4.96 -0.91
CA ALA A 233 -53.37 -5.82 -0.25
C ALA A 233 -54.55 -4.98 0.24
N GLY A 234 -55.59 -4.89 -0.57
CA GLY A 234 -56.86 -4.26 -0.17
C GLY A 234 -57.81 -4.06 -1.35
N ARG A 235 -58.50 -5.11 -1.80
CA ARG A 235 -59.69 -4.97 -2.67
C ARG A 235 -60.64 -6.18 -2.64
N SER A 236 -61.78 -6.03 -1.95
CA SER A 236 -63.14 -6.61 -2.16
C SER A 236 -63.82 -6.82 -0.79
N ASN A 237 -65.10 -6.55 -0.49
CA ASN A 237 -66.30 -6.06 -1.18
C ASN A 237 -67.32 -5.61 -0.08
N ALA A 238 -68.28 -4.75 -0.46
CA ALA A 238 -69.70 -4.70 -0.04
C ALA A 238 -70.26 -3.34 0.45
N THR A 239 -71.07 -2.75 -0.45
CA THR A 239 -72.37 -2.08 -0.27
C THR A 239 -72.52 -0.87 0.65
N ALA A 240 -73.01 0.20 0.02
CA ALA A 240 -73.36 1.51 0.56
C ALA A 240 -74.53 1.46 1.55
N ASP A 241 -74.38 2.19 2.65
CA ASP A 241 -75.44 3.00 3.26
C ASP A 241 -74.79 4.25 3.87
N GLU A 242 -75.51 5.37 3.81
CA GLU A 242 -75.12 6.75 4.12
C GLU A 242 -74.51 6.96 5.53
N ASP A 243 -73.35 7.64 5.60
CA ASP A 243 -73.16 8.82 6.47
C ASP A 243 -71.92 9.63 6.04
N ASP A 244 -72.06 10.95 6.08
CA ASP A 244 -71.14 11.94 5.55
C ASP A 244 -69.96 12.27 6.50
N GLY A 245 -68.73 12.19 5.98
CA GLY A 245 -67.74 13.26 6.17
C GLY A 245 -66.66 13.16 7.27
N VAL A 246 -65.48 12.62 6.87
CA VAL A 246 -64.09 13.12 7.18
C VAL A 246 -63.58 12.97 8.64
N GLU A 247 -62.49 12.26 9.00
CA GLU A 247 -61.47 11.44 8.32
C GLU A 247 -60.71 10.60 9.40
N LEU A 248 -60.50 9.30 9.13
CA LEU A 248 -59.87 8.28 9.98
C LEU A 248 -58.34 8.30 9.93
N ARG A 249 -57.66 7.90 11.03
CA ARG A 249 -56.33 7.24 10.92
C ARG A 249 -56.09 6.20 12.01
N ALA A 250 -56.26 4.93 11.63
CA ALA A 250 -55.83 3.75 12.36
C ALA A 250 -54.32 3.51 12.20
N THR A 251 -53.63 3.14 13.27
CA THR A 251 -52.26 2.60 13.28
C THR A 251 -52.17 1.61 14.45
N ALA A 252 -51.52 0.45 14.43
CA ALA A 252 -50.92 -0.36 13.38
C ALA A 252 -50.74 -1.76 14.00
N ALA A 253 -51.53 -2.75 13.58
CA ALA A 253 -51.31 -4.16 13.88
C ALA A 253 -50.73 -4.81 12.62
N GLY A 254 -49.42 -4.98 12.58
CA GLY A 254 -48.71 -5.54 11.43
C GLY A 254 -47.20 -5.35 11.57
N ALA A 255 -46.54 -6.18 12.37
CA ALA A 255 -45.10 -6.08 12.58
C ALA A 255 -44.47 -7.39 13.09
N ASP A 256 -44.60 -8.51 12.37
CA ASP A 256 -43.92 -9.76 12.76
C ASP A 256 -43.30 -10.49 11.56
N GLY A 257 -42.36 -9.82 10.90
CA GLY A 257 -41.60 -10.40 9.78
C GLY A 257 -40.19 -9.84 9.59
N PRO A 258 -39.50 -9.41 10.67
CA PRO A 258 -38.04 -9.64 10.72
C PRO A 258 -37.49 -9.97 12.13
N ARG A 259 -38.34 -10.03 13.17
CA ARG A 259 -37.90 -10.23 14.57
C ARG A 259 -37.34 -11.63 14.83
N TYR A 260 -37.90 -12.67 14.22
CA TYR A 260 -37.45 -14.06 14.44
C TYR A 260 -35.99 -14.33 14.03
N LEU A 261 -35.50 -13.71 12.95
CA LEU A 261 -34.10 -13.88 12.49
C LEU A 261 -33.11 -13.04 13.31
N GLN A 262 -33.51 -11.86 13.78
CA GLN A 262 -32.68 -11.03 14.67
C GLN A 262 -32.61 -11.63 16.08
N ASP A 263 -33.71 -12.19 16.58
CA ASP A 263 -33.75 -12.86 17.89
C ASP A 263 -33.01 -14.22 17.86
N ALA A 264 -33.05 -14.95 16.74
CA ALA A 264 -32.24 -16.15 16.53
C ALA A 264 -30.72 -15.85 16.46
N ALA A 265 -30.32 -14.75 15.82
CA ALA A 265 -28.93 -14.31 15.78
C ALA A 265 -28.44 -13.80 17.15
N ALA A 266 -29.29 -13.05 17.88
CA ALA A 266 -28.97 -12.55 19.22
C ALA A 266 -28.90 -13.69 20.26
N SER A 267 -29.74 -14.71 20.13
CA SER A 267 -29.70 -15.90 21.00
C SER A 267 -28.51 -16.81 20.69
N ALA A 268 -28.15 -16.99 19.42
CA ALA A 268 -26.93 -17.69 19.01
C ALA A 268 -25.66 -16.98 19.49
N PHE A 269 -25.61 -15.64 19.41
CA PHE A 269 -24.51 -14.84 19.92
C PHE A 269 -24.36 -14.97 21.45
N LYS A 270 -25.46 -14.93 22.20
CA LYS A 270 -25.45 -15.15 23.66
C LYS A 270 -25.01 -16.57 24.02
N LEU A 271 -25.42 -17.59 23.26
CA LEU A 271 -25.02 -18.98 23.50
C LEU A 271 -23.53 -19.18 23.22
N VAL A 272 -23.00 -18.59 22.14
CA VAL A 272 -21.58 -18.66 21.78
C VAL A 272 -20.72 -17.86 22.76
N GLN A 273 -21.17 -16.68 23.21
CA GLN A 273 -20.47 -15.90 24.23
C GLN A 273 -20.47 -16.62 25.60
N ALA A 274 -21.56 -17.30 25.96
CA ALA A 274 -21.63 -18.13 27.16
C ALA A 274 -20.73 -19.39 27.08
N VAL A 275 -20.57 -19.98 25.90
CA VAL A 275 -19.65 -21.11 25.65
C VAL A 275 -18.19 -20.64 25.62
N ALA A 276 -17.91 -19.50 24.99
CA ALA A 276 -16.57 -18.90 24.89
C ALA A 276 -16.05 -18.35 26.23
N LEU A 277 -16.94 -17.96 27.15
CA LEU A 277 -16.57 -17.59 28.52
C LEU A 277 -16.44 -18.81 29.44
N ARG A 278 -17.10 -19.93 29.14
CA ARG A 278 -16.96 -21.19 29.88
C ARG A 278 -15.58 -21.83 29.73
N THR A 279 -14.96 -21.74 28.55
CA THR A 279 -13.64 -22.36 28.29
C THR A 279 -12.48 -21.78 29.11
N PRO A 280 -12.33 -20.45 29.32
CA PRO A 280 -11.28 -19.89 30.19
C PRO A 280 -11.62 -19.99 31.70
N GLN A 281 -12.90 -19.96 32.09
CA GLN A 281 -13.32 -20.14 33.50
C GLN A 281 -13.09 -21.57 33.98
N ARG A 282 -13.50 -22.58 33.19
CA ARG A 282 -13.30 -24.00 33.52
C ARG A 282 -11.82 -24.37 33.62
N ARG A 283 -10.96 -23.76 32.77
CA ARG A 283 -9.50 -23.91 32.83
C ARG A 283 -8.89 -23.25 34.07
N ARG A 284 -9.45 -22.14 34.56
CA ARG A 284 -9.01 -21.49 35.81
C ARG A 284 -9.44 -22.27 37.05
N GLU A 285 -10.61 -22.90 37.03
CA GLU A 285 -11.10 -23.75 38.12
C GLU A 285 -10.34 -25.08 38.21
N THR A 286 -10.00 -25.72 37.07
CA THR A 286 -9.14 -26.91 37.08
C THR A 286 -7.73 -26.59 37.57
N LEU A 287 -7.13 -25.46 37.15
CA LEU A 287 -5.83 -25.00 37.65
C LEU A 287 -5.84 -24.61 39.13
N ARG A 288 -6.99 -24.16 39.68
CA ARG A 288 -7.15 -23.92 41.13
C ARG A 288 -7.31 -25.23 41.92
N ARG A 289 -8.02 -26.23 41.38
CA ARG A 289 -8.15 -27.56 41.99
C ARG A 289 -6.83 -28.32 42.00
N GLU A 290 -6.04 -28.25 40.92
CA GLU A 290 -4.70 -28.86 40.89
C GLU A 290 -3.74 -28.18 41.87
N ARG A 291 -3.82 -26.85 42.03
CA ARG A 291 -3.03 -26.13 43.04
C ARG A 291 -3.49 -26.36 44.49
N GLY A 292 -4.76 -26.70 44.71
CA GLY A 292 -5.29 -27.03 46.03
C GLY A 292 -5.11 -28.50 46.42
N ALA A 293 -5.05 -29.42 45.44
CA ALA A 293 -4.82 -30.84 45.67
C ALA A 293 -3.32 -31.18 45.85
N GLY A 294 -2.40 -30.34 45.36
CA GLY A 294 -0.95 -30.51 45.55
C GLY A 294 -0.40 -30.06 46.91
N VAL A 295 -1.25 -29.77 47.90
CA VAL A 295 -0.84 -29.31 49.25
C VAL A 295 -1.09 -30.37 50.33
N PHE A 296 -1.51 -31.59 49.96
CA PHE A 296 -1.73 -32.68 50.92
C PHE A 296 -1.23 -34.03 50.37
N THR A 297 0.08 -34.16 50.17
CA THR A 297 0.81 -35.44 50.21
C THR A 297 2.31 -35.14 50.33
N GLU A 298 2.76 -34.77 51.52
CA GLU A 298 4.10 -35.09 52.03
C GLU A 298 3.93 -35.39 53.52
N GLU A 299 3.59 -36.65 53.79
CA GLU A 299 4.08 -37.38 54.97
C GLU A 299 5.08 -38.43 54.47
#